data_AF-A0A929TDP9-F1
#
_entry.id   AF-A0A929TDP9-F1
#
_cell.length_a   1.000
_cell.length_b   1.000
_cell.length_c   1.000
_cell.angle_alpha   90.00
_cell.angle_beta   90.00
_cell.angle_gamma   90.00
#
_symmetry.space_group_name_H-M   'P 1'
#
loop_
_entity.id
_entity.type
_entity.pdbx_description
1 polymer ?
#
loop_
_entity_poly.entity_id
_entity_poly.type
_entity_poly.pdbx_seq_one_letter_code
_entity_poly.pdbx_strand_id
1 'polypeptide(L)'
;MIETTDTGVYLLNGTEIIPDHAEGEAKLAQMGNAGGGDYALPASQRKEKAKQGTISYGILTGHSVGLQKGEKADALHIRFDKLTSHDITYVGIIQTARASGLERFPIPYVLTNCHNSLCAVGGTINEDDHLFGLSAAKKYGGIYVPAHQAVIHQFAREMLATAGGMILGRDSHTRYGALGTMAIGEGGPELVKQLLSQTYDIAYPEVIAVYLEGEPVAGVGPQDVALAIIGKVFSSGYVKNKVMEFVGPGVKNLSAEFRIGIDVMTTETTCLSSVWKTDETIREFYAVHEREQDYRELKPAELAYYDGLIRVNLSEIKPMIAMPFHPSNTYEIEEVVRHPQEILHEVEERAKVSLGEKVDYS
;
A
#
# COMPACT_ATOMS: atom_id res chain seq x y z
N MET A 1 -17.15 10.46 -10.31
CA MET A 1 -15.96 9.58 -10.40
C MET A 1 -15.51 9.07 -9.03
N ILE A 2 -15.19 9.94 -8.05
CA ILE A 2 -14.78 9.52 -6.71
C ILE A 2 -15.51 10.31 -5.62
N GLU A 3 -16.06 9.58 -4.67
CA GLU A 3 -16.75 10.11 -3.49
C GLU A 3 -16.05 9.64 -2.21
N THR A 4 -16.09 10.47 -1.18
CA THR A 4 -15.53 10.17 0.15
C THR A 4 -16.57 10.39 1.23
N THR A 5 -16.52 9.62 2.31
CA THR A 5 -17.42 9.82 3.47
C THR A 5 -16.69 10.45 4.65
N ASP A 6 -17.38 11.29 5.41
CA ASP A 6 -16.83 11.89 6.65
C ASP A 6 -16.98 10.98 7.87
N THR A 7 -17.80 9.93 7.76
CA THR A 7 -18.04 8.93 8.79
C THR A 7 -17.58 7.55 8.33
N GLY A 8 -17.42 6.63 9.28
CA GLY A 8 -17.20 5.23 8.99
C GLY A 8 -18.35 4.59 8.24
N VAL A 9 -18.09 3.38 7.72
CA VAL A 9 -19.06 2.59 6.96
C VAL A 9 -18.93 1.11 7.31
N TYR A 10 -20.04 0.40 7.21
CA TYR A 10 -20.05 -1.05 7.19
C TYR A 10 -20.13 -1.55 5.75
N LEU A 11 -19.30 -2.54 5.43
CA LEU A 11 -19.39 -3.33 4.21
C LEU A 11 -20.10 -4.65 4.54
N LEU A 12 -21.26 -4.83 3.94
CA LEU A 12 -22.09 -6.01 4.07
C LEU A 12 -21.95 -6.89 2.82
N ASN A 13 -21.64 -8.17 3.03
CA ASN A 13 -21.47 -9.20 2.01
C ASN A 13 -20.49 -8.81 0.89
N GLY A 14 -19.54 -7.92 1.19
CA GLY A 14 -18.56 -7.42 0.21
C GLY A 14 -19.12 -6.51 -0.88
N THR A 15 -20.41 -6.19 -0.87
CA THR A 15 -21.07 -5.43 -1.95
C THR A 15 -21.89 -4.25 -1.48
N GLU A 16 -22.47 -4.29 -0.28
CA GLU A 16 -23.38 -3.25 0.18
C GLU A 16 -22.70 -2.35 1.20
N ILE A 17 -22.74 -1.05 0.97
CA ILE A 17 -22.23 -0.03 1.89
C ILE A 17 -23.37 0.47 2.77
N ILE A 18 -23.17 0.44 4.08
CA ILE A 18 -24.11 0.96 5.07
C ILE A 18 -23.39 2.05 5.88
N PRO A 19 -23.80 3.33 5.79
CA PRO A 19 -23.14 4.39 6.54
C PRO A 19 -23.32 4.24 8.06
N ASP A 20 -22.29 4.61 8.82
CA ASP A 20 -22.30 4.63 10.29
C ASP A 20 -23.08 5.84 10.84
N HIS A 21 -24.39 5.82 10.63
CA HIS A 21 -25.34 6.79 11.16
C HIS A 21 -26.64 6.10 11.58
N ALA A 22 -27.56 6.84 12.20
CA ALA A 22 -28.78 6.30 12.79
C ALA A 22 -29.60 5.38 11.86
N GLU A 23 -29.75 5.71 10.58
CA GLU A 23 -30.51 4.90 9.61
C GLU A 23 -29.79 3.58 9.25
N GLY A 24 -28.47 3.62 9.17
CA GLY A 24 -27.63 2.46 8.88
C GLY A 24 -27.63 1.47 10.04
N GLU A 25 -27.56 1.99 11.27
CA GLU A 25 -27.69 1.15 12.47
C GLU A 25 -29.09 0.55 12.63
N ALA A 26 -30.14 1.30 12.27
CA ALA A 26 -31.51 0.77 12.24
C ALA A 26 -31.64 -0.38 11.24
N LYS A 27 -31.03 -0.24 10.06
CA LYS A 27 -30.99 -1.30 9.03
C LYS A 27 -30.27 -2.55 9.53
N LEU A 28 -29.08 -2.41 10.11
CA LEU A 28 -28.33 -3.54 10.68
C LEU A 28 -29.09 -4.22 11.84
N ALA A 29 -29.76 -3.44 12.70
CA ALA A 29 -30.58 -3.98 13.78
C ALA A 29 -31.80 -4.76 13.26
N GLN A 30 -32.47 -4.28 12.20
CA GLN A 30 -33.56 -5.02 11.56
C GLN A 30 -33.09 -6.36 10.99
N MET A 31 -31.91 -6.40 10.37
CA MET A 31 -31.31 -7.63 9.88
C MET A 31 -30.98 -8.60 11.02
N GLY A 32 -30.47 -8.10 12.15
CA GLY A 32 -30.18 -8.90 13.35
C GLY A 32 -31.42 -9.57 13.95
N ASN A 33 -32.58 -8.90 13.90
CA ASN A 33 -33.86 -9.48 14.33
C ASN A 33 -34.36 -10.61 13.41
N ALA A 34 -33.93 -10.63 12.15
CA ALA A 34 -34.38 -11.59 11.15
C ALA A 34 -33.44 -12.79 10.92
N GLY A 35 -32.13 -12.64 11.20
CA GLY A 35 -31.10 -13.62 10.80
C GLY A 35 -30.12 -14.08 11.87
N GLY A 36 -30.12 -13.50 13.09
CA GLY A 36 -29.07 -13.80 14.09
C GLY A 36 -27.68 -13.31 13.67
N GLY A 37 -26.61 -13.82 14.29
CA GLY A 37 -25.21 -13.47 13.94
C GLY A 37 -24.71 -12.14 14.51
N ASP A 38 -23.59 -11.63 13.96
CA ASP A 38 -22.94 -10.38 14.42
C ASP A 38 -23.87 -9.15 14.31
N TYR A 39 -24.90 -9.23 13.46
CA TYR A 39 -25.97 -8.23 13.32
C TYR A 39 -26.80 -8.04 14.60
N ALA A 40 -26.98 -9.07 15.40
CA ALA A 40 -27.80 -9.02 16.62
C ALA A 40 -27.07 -8.37 17.81
N LEU A 41 -25.76 -8.10 17.68
CA LEU A 41 -24.98 -7.47 18.73
C LEU A 41 -25.42 -6.02 18.99
N PRO A 42 -25.30 -5.52 20.23
CA PRO A 42 -25.43 -4.08 20.51
C PRO A 42 -24.48 -3.27 19.62
N ALA A 43 -24.89 -2.06 19.20
CA ALA A 43 -24.16 -1.26 18.20
C ALA A 43 -22.65 -1.10 18.49
N SER A 44 -22.27 -0.83 19.75
CA SER A 44 -20.86 -0.70 20.13
C SER A 44 -20.08 -2.01 19.98
N GLN A 45 -20.67 -3.15 20.37
CA GLN A 45 -20.05 -4.46 20.23
C GLN A 45 -20.01 -4.92 18.77
N ARG A 46 -21.06 -4.61 18.00
CA ARG A 46 -21.14 -4.86 16.56
C ARG A 46 -20.02 -4.16 15.82
N LYS A 47 -19.80 -2.87 16.09
CA LYS A 47 -18.73 -2.08 15.47
C LYS A 47 -17.36 -2.65 15.76
N GLU A 48 -17.07 -2.93 17.03
CA GLU A 48 -15.77 -3.53 17.41
C GLU A 48 -15.57 -4.91 16.79
N LYS A 49 -16.63 -5.73 16.70
CA LYS A 49 -16.57 -7.03 16.03
C LYS A 49 -16.37 -6.89 14.52
N ALA A 50 -17.06 -5.94 13.88
CA ALA A 50 -16.97 -5.70 12.44
C ALA A 50 -15.60 -5.13 12.03
N LYS A 51 -14.91 -4.36 12.89
CA LYS A 51 -13.50 -3.96 12.67
C LYS A 51 -12.59 -5.18 12.50
N GLN A 52 -12.85 -6.24 13.27
CA GLN A 52 -12.10 -7.52 13.17
C GLN A 52 -12.37 -8.26 11.86
N GLY A 53 -13.42 -7.86 11.12
CA GLY A 53 -13.80 -8.44 9.83
C GLY A 53 -13.01 -7.90 8.64
N THR A 54 -12.16 -6.87 8.80
CA THR A 54 -11.32 -6.35 7.72
C THR A 54 -10.14 -7.30 7.42
N ILE A 55 -9.65 -7.29 6.18
CA ILE A 55 -8.44 -8.06 5.80
C ILE A 55 -7.24 -7.55 6.59
N SER A 56 -7.14 -6.22 6.68
CA SER A 56 -6.09 -5.49 7.39
C SER A 56 -5.99 -5.90 8.85
N TYR A 57 -7.13 -6.05 9.54
CA TYR A 57 -7.15 -6.50 10.93
C TYR A 57 -6.51 -7.89 11.09
N GLY A 58 -6.92 -8.85 10.25
CA GLY A 58 -6.41 -10.22 10.30
C GLY A 58 -4.89 -10.29 10.07
N ILE A 59 -4.37 -9.50 9.13
CA ILE A 59 -2.94 -9.45 8.85
C ILE A 59 -2.19 -8.75 9.99
N LEU A 60 -2.56 -7.52 10.35
CA LEU A 60 -1.85 -6.74 11.37
C LEU A 60 -1.81 -7.43 12.73
N THR A 61 -2.94 -7.99 13.17
CA THR A 61 -3.01 -8.69 14.46
C THR A 61 -2.31 -10.04 14.42
N GLY A 62 -2.36 -10.76 13.30
CA GLY A 62 -1.64 -12.01 13.10
C GLY A 62 -0.11 -11.88 13.15
N HIS A 63 0.42 -10.69 12.84
CA HIS A 63 1.86 -10.39 12.89
C HIS A 63 2.30 -9.67 14.16
N SER A 64 1.37 -9.40 15.09
CA SER A 64 1.67 -8.74 16.36
C SER A 64 2.08 -9.74 17.44
N VAL A 65 3.20 -9.53 18.12
CA VAL A 65 3.75 -10.48 19.11
C VAL A 65 3.18 -10.34 20.53
N GLY A 66 2.04 -9.64 20.67
CA GLY A 66 1.31 -9.43 21.93
C GLY A 66 1.67 -8.12 22.64
N LEU A 67 0.77 -7.68 23.53
CA LEU A 67 0.91 -6.43 24.29
C LEU A 67 1.94 -6.57 25.42
N GLN A 68 2.71 -5.51 25.65
CA GLN A 68 3.52 -5.34 26.84
C GLN A 68 2.70 -4.71 27.98
N LYS A 69 3.20 -4.86 29.21
CA LYS A 69 2.48 -4.39 30.41
C LYS A 69 2.37 -2.87 30.42
N GLY A 70 1.13 -2.38 30.45
CA GLY A 70 0.83 -0.94 30.56
C GLY A 70 0.56 -0.24 29.23
N GLU A 71 0.57 -0.99 28.13
CA GLU A 71 0.24 -0.46 26.81
C GLU A 71 -1.27 -0.41 26.56
N LYS A 72 -1.64 0.41 25.58
CA LYS A 72 -3.03 0.54 25.14
C LYS A 72 -3.47 -0.73 24.39
N ALA A 73 -4.78 -1.00 24.40
CA ALA A 73 -5.34 -2.19 23.75
C ALA A 73 -5.16 -2.20 22.22
N ASP A 74 -4.86 -1.05 21.61
CA ASP A 74 -4.63 -0.85 20.18
C ASP A 74 -3.15 -0.85 19.80
N ALA A 75 -2.21 -1.08 20.73
CA ALA A 75 -0.80 -1.16 20.40
C ALA A 75 -0.47 -2.45 19.62
N LEU A 76 0.36 -2.33 18.59
CA LEU A 76 0.84 -3.43 17.76
C LEU A 76 2.37 -3.48 17.78
N HIS A 77 2.91 -4.67 18.05
CA HIS A 77 4.35 -4.98 17.94
C HIS A 77 4.59 -5.94 16.78
N ILE A 78 4.83 -5.40 15.59
CA ILE A 78 4.81 -6.16 14.34
C ILE A 78 6.17 -6.81 14.07
N ARG A 79 6.14 -8.08 13.68
CA ARG A 79 7.24 -8.76 13.00
C ARG A 79 6.89 -9.04 11.56
N PHE A 80 7.80 -8.69 10.65
CA PHE A 80 7.62 -8.90 9.23
C PHE A 80 8.14 -10.28 8.80
N ASP A 81 7.56 -10.83 7.74
CA ASP A 81 8.00 -12.11 7.19
C ASP A 81 9.30 -11.98 6.41
N LYS A 82 9.45 -10.86 5.69
CA LYS A 82 10.58 -10.63 4.78
C LYS A 82 10.97 -9.16 4.78
N LEU A 83 12.25 -8.92 4.51
CA LEU A 83 12.83 -7.60 4.32
C LEU A 83 13.28 -7.42 2.87
N THR A 84 13.25 -6.19 2.38
CA THR A 84 13.83 -5.83 1.09
C THR A 84 14.47 -4.46 1.12
N SER A 85 15.60 -4.29 0.45
CA SER A 85 16.26 -2.99 0.28
C SER A 85 17.11 -3.02 -0.98
N HIS A 86 17.63 -1.86 -1.35
CA HIS A 86 18.42 -1.69 -2.56
C HIS A 86 19.79 -1.08 -2.25
N ASP A 87 20.69 -1.18 -3.22
CA ASP A 87 22.08 -0.71 -3.26
C ASP A 87 22.36 0.58 -2.48
N ILE A 88 21.59 1.64 -2.68
CA ILE A 88 21.85 2.93 -2.00
C ILE A 88 21.68 2.83 -0.48
N THR A 89 20.87 1.90 0.02
CA THR A 89 20.44 1.91 1.43
C THR A 89 20.83 0.69 2.25
N TYR A 90 21.00 -0.48 1.64
CA TYR A 90 21.33 -1.68 2.43
C TYR A 90 22.69 -1.58 3.11
N VAL A 91 23.63 -0.80 2.58
CA VAL A 91 24.98 -0.67 3.13
C VAL A 91 24.91 -0.09 4.53
N GLY A 92 24.25 1.06 4.68
CA GLY A 92 24.06 1.72 5.97
C GLY A 92 23.28 0.84 6.96
N ILE A 93 22.19 0.23 6.49
CA ILE A 93 21.34 -0.65 7.33
C ILE A 93 22.17 -1.81 7.91
N ILE A 94 22.91 -2.53 7.05
CA ILE A 94 23.69 -3.70 7.47
C ILE A 94 24.87 -3.28 8.34
N GLN A 95 25.53 -2.15 8.05
CA GLN A 95 26.60 -1.64 8.89
C GLN A 95 26.11 -1.30 10.30
N THR A 96 24.96 -0.62 10.42
CA THR A 96 24.35 -0.31 11.72
C THR A 96 23.96 -1.59 12.45
N ALA A 97 23.25 -2.51 11.79
CA ALA A 97 22.86 -3.79 12.41
C ALA A 97 24.09 -4.60 12.86
N ARG A 98 25.16 -4.64 12.03
CA ARG A 98 26.44 -5.28 12.37
C ARG A 98 27.09 -4.63 13.59
N ALA A 99 27.13 -3.31 13.65
CA ALA A 99 27.67 -2.58 14.81
C ALA A 99 26.85 -2.87 16.09
N SER A 100 25.57 -3.18 15.93
CA SER A 100 24.64 -3.53 17.00
C SER A 100 24.56 -5.05 17.31
N GLY A 101 25.46 -5.87 16.75
CA GLY A 101 25.57 -7.29 17.10
C GLY A 101 24.88 -8.28 16.16
N LEU A 102 24.58 -7.89 14.91
CA LEU A 102 24.05 -8.82 13.91
C LEU A 102 25.04 -9.96 13.59
N GLU A 103 24.60 -11.20 13.82
CA GLU A 103 25.38 -12.42 13.51
C GLU A 103 24.89 -13.12 12.23
N ARG A 104 23.58 -13.07 11.96
CA ARG A 104 22.90 -13.62 10.77
C ARG A 104 21.62 -12.83 10.52
N PHE A 105 21.09 -12.85 9.30
CA PHE A 105 19.75 -12.30 9.06
C PHE A 105 18.70 -13.20 9.71
N PRO A 106 17.85 -12.67 10.60
CA PRO A 106 16.87 -13.48 11.34
C PRO A 106 15.64 -13.87 10.50
N ILE A 107 15.41 -13.15 9.41
CA ILE A 107 14.32 -13.34 8.44
C ILE A 107 14.86 -13.17 7.01
N PRO A 108 14.20 -13.74 5.99
CA PRO A 108 14.60 -13.55 4.60
C PRO A 108 14.79 -12.06 4.25
N TYR A 109 16.00 -11.71 3.78
CA TYR A 109 16.33 -10.34 3.41
C TYR A 109 16.88 -10.30 1.98
N VAL A 110 16.22 -9.51 1.12
CA VAL A 110 16.60 -9.31 -0.27
C VAL A 110 17.38 -8.01 -0.45
N LEU A 111 18.54 -8.11 -1.09
CA LEU A 111 19.44 -7.02 -1.41
C LEU A 111 19.48 -6.84 -2.93
N THR A 112 18.86 -5.77 -3.44
CA THR A 112 18.70 -5.54 -4.88
C THR A 112 19.59 -4.41 -5.41
N ASN A 113 20.16 -4.58 -6.60
CA ASN A 113 21.05 -3.58 -7.20
C ASN A 113 20.36 -2.87 -8.36
N CYS A 114 19.36 -2.05 -8.06
CA CYS A 114 18.49 -1.46 -9.08
C CYS A 114 18.56 0.07 -9.21
N HIS A 115 19.05 0.81 -8.21
CA HIS A 115 19.06 2.28 -8.31
C HIS A 115 20.38 2.82 -8.88
N ASN A 116 21.49 2.13 -8.63
CA ASN A 116 22.82 2.52 -9.10
C ASN A 116 23.31 1.68 -10.29
N SER A 117 22.42 1.45 -11.27
CA SER A 117 22.74 0.69 -12.49
C SER A 117 23.43 1.51 -13.59
N LEU A 118 23.37 2.85 -13.55
CA LEU A 118 23.84 3.72 -14.64
C LEU A 118 25.15 4.49 -14.35
N CYS A 119 25.93 4.11 -13.33
CA CYS A 119 27.16 4.83 -12.95
C CYS A 119 26.96 6.35 -12.76
N ALA A 120 25.76 6.78 -12.33
CA ALA A 120 25.42 8.19 -12.18
C ALA A 120 26.30 8.90 -11.13
N VAL A 121 26.74 8.13 -10.13
CA VAL A 121 27.81 8.49 -9.21
C VAL A 121 29.12 7.93 -9.77
N GLY A 122 30.04 8.79 -10.21
CA GLY A 122 31.34 8.36 -10.73
C GLY A 122 32.20 7.65 -9.66
N GLY A 123 33.17 6.84 -10.11
CA GLY A 123 34.10 6.10 -9.22
C GLY A 123 33.71 4.63 -8.98
N THR A 124 34.30 4.01 -7.96
CA THR A 124 34.08 2.58 -7.59
C THR A 124 32.88 2.37 -6.66
N ILE A 125 32.18 3.43 -6.26
CA ILE A 125 31.14 3.41 -5.22
C ILE A 125 30.10 2.31 -5.48
N ASN A 126 29.61 2.21 -6.72
CA ASN A 126 28.61 1.21 -7.08
C ASN A 126 29.16 -0.22 -6.98
N GLU A 127 30.39 -0.44 -7.44
CA GLU A 127 31.05 -1.74 -7.39
C GLU A 127 31.32 -2.16 -5.94
N ASP A 128 31.75 -1.22 -5.10
CA ASP A 128 32.01 -1.43 -3.67
C ASP A 128 30.71 -1.74 -2.91
N ASP A 129 29.63 -1.01 -3.18
CA ASP A 129 28.32 -1.25 -2.59
C ASP A 129 27.76 -2.62 -3.01
N HIS A 130 27.87 -2.97 -4.30
CA HIS A 130 27.39 -4.25 -4.84
C HIS A 130 28.20 -5.41 -4.27
N LEU A 131 29.53 -5.27 -4.17
CA LEU A 131 30.42 -6.25 -3.55
C LEU A 131 30.13 -6.39 -2.05
N PHE A 132 29.88 -5.28 -1.36
CA PHE A 132 29.44 -5.29 0.03
C PHE A 132 28.14 -6.09 0.17
N GLY A 133 27.12 -5.80 -0.65
CA GLY A 133 25.84 -6.51 -0.65
C GLY A 133 26.00 -8.02 -0.87
N LEU A 134 26.82 -8.42 -1.86
CA LEU A 134 27.12 -9.83 -2.12
C LEU A 134 27.84 -10.49 -0.94
N SER A 135 28.81 -9.81 -0.34
CA SER A 135 29.54 -10.31 0.82
C SER A 135 28.63 -10.48 2.04
N ALA A 136 27.68 -9.55 2.24
CA ALA A 136 26.71 -9.58 3.31
C ALA A 136 25.71 -10.72 3.12
N ALA A 137 25.18 -10.91 1.91
CA ALA A 137 24.31 -12.04 1.59
C ALA A 137 24.99 -13.39 1.86
N LYS A 138 26.28 -13.53 1.48
CA LYS A 138 27.09 -14.72 1.76
C LYS A 138 27.36 -14.93 3.24
N LYS A 139 27.65 -13.86 3.99
CA LYS A 139 28.01 -13.93 5.41
C LYS A 139 26.80 -14.17 6.33
N TYR A 140 25.73 -13.42 6.11
CA TYR A 140 24.58 -13.36 7.02
C TYR A 140 23.40 -14.22 6.57
N GLY A 141 23.40 -14.70 5.31
CA GLY A 141 22.33 -15.53 4.74
C GLY A 141 21.18 -14.70 4.21
N GLY A 142 21.31 -14.18 2.98
CA GLY A 142 20.30 -13.38 2.29
C GLY A 142 20.23 -13.66 0.79
N ILE A 143 19.29 -12.99 0.11
CA ILE A 143 19.10 -13.09 -1.34
C ILE A 143 19.75 -11.88 -1.98
N TYR A 144 20.75 -12.10 -2.81
CA TYR A 144 21.39 -11.04 -3.58
C TYR A 144 20.82 -11.04 -5.00
N VAL A 145 20.28 -9.90 -5.43
CA VAL A 145 19.78 -9.69 -6.80
C VAL A 145 20.79 -8.81 -7.56
N PRO A 146 21.55 -9.37 -8.50
CA PRO A 146 22.51 -8.66 -9.33
C PRO A 146 21.96 -7.40 -10.02
N ALA A 147 22.87 -6.52 -10.40
CA ALA A 147 22.55 -5.34 -11.20
C ALA A 147 21.90 -5.74 -12.53
N HIS A 148 21.00 -4.88 -13.04
CA HIS A 148 20.28 -5.08 -14.29
C HIS A 148 19.33 -6.30 -14.35
N GLN A 149 19.17 -7.04 -13.27
CA GLN A 149 18.29 -8.22 -13.26
C GLN A 149 16.83 -7.86 -13.01
N ALA A 150 16.56 -7.01 -12.01
CA ALA A 150 15.20 -6.60 -11.67
C ALA A 150 15.19 -5.31 -10.85
N VAL A 151 14.10 -4.54 -10.98
CA VAL A 151 13.76 -3.48 -10.02
C VAL A 151 13.28 -4.12 -8.72
N ILE A 152 13.63 -3.55 -7.56
CA ILE A 152 13.31 -4.07 -6.23
C ILE A 152 11.85 -4.51 -6.07
N HIS A 153 10.92 -3.68 -6.51
CA HIS A 153 9.49 -3.93 -6.36
C HIS A 153 8.96 -4.98 -7.33
N GLN A 154 9.53 -5.05 -8.54
CA GLN A 154 9.18 -6.10 -9.48
C GLN A 154 9.60 -7.45 -8.92
N PHE A 155 10.86 -7.56 -8.48
CA PHE A 155 11.37 -8.77 -7.85
C PHE A 155 10.54 -9.16 -6.61
N ALA A 156 10.17 -8.18 -5.78
CA ALA A 156 9.38 -8.46 -4.59
C ALA A 156 7.98 -9.00 -4.90
N ARG A 157 7.30 -8.47 -5.93
CA ARG A 157 5.99 -9.00 -6.36
C ARG A 157 6.10 -10.43 -6.89
N GLU A 158 7.08 -10.67 -7.75
CA GLU A 158 7.26 -11.97 -8.42
C GLU A 158 7.80 -13.05 -7.48
N MET A 159 8.66 -12.69 -6.51
CA MET A 159 9.44 -13.67 -5.73
C MET A 159 9.22 -13.64 -4.21
N LEU A 160 8.62 -12.58 -3.64
CA LEU A 160 8.52 -12.41 -2.18
C LEU A 160 7.10 -12.27 -1.63
N ALA A 161 6.21 -11.63 -2.39
CA ALA A 161 4.82 -11.39 -1.97
C ALA A 161 4.13 -12.71 -1.64
N THR A 162 3.41 -12.75 -0.53
CA THR A 162 2.64 -13.92 -0.06
C THR A 162 1.29 -13.42 0.47
N ALA A 163 0.19 -14.05 0.06
CA ALA A 163 -1.15 -13.61 0.46
C ALA A 163 -1.32 -13.75 1.98
N GLY A 164 -1.62 -12.63 2.64
CA GLY A 164 -1.75 -12.52 4.09
C GLY A 164 -0.45 -12.24 4.83
N GLY A 165 0.69 -12.14 4.14
CA GLY A 165 1.99 -11.85 4.75
C GLY A 165 2.29 -10.35 4.83
N MET A 166 3.39 -10.03 5.52
CA MET A 166 3.92 -8.67 5.67
C MET A 166 5.37 -8.54 5.19
N ILE A 167 5.65 -7.48 4.42
CA ILE A 167 7.00 -7.14 3.95
C ILE A 167 7.38 -5.72 4.38
N LEU A 168 8.57 -5.57 4.97
CA LEU A 168 9.17 -4.27 5.27
C LEU A 168 10.26 -3.97 4.25
N GLY A 169 10.18 -2.79 3.62
CA GLY A 169 11.12 -2.38 2.59
C GLY A 169 11.77 -1.05 2.90
N ARG A 170 13.06 -0.90 2.54
CA ARG A 170 13.63 0.43 2.35
C ARG A 170 13.30 0.88 0.94
N ASP A 171 12.05 1.29 0.74
CA ASP A 171 11.59 2.13 -0.36
C ASP A 171 10.16 2.59 -0.09
N SER A 172 9.79 3.82 -0.46
CA SER A 172 8.44 4.34 -0.27
C SER A 172 7.39 3.54 -1.06
N HIS A 173 7.75 3.00 -2.22
CA HIS A 173 6.86 2.23 -3.09
C HIS A 173 6.83 0.74 -2.72
N THR A 174 7.20 0.39 -1.49
CA THR A 174 6.99 -0.95 -0.93
C THR A 174 5.50 -1.19 -0.78
N ARG A 175 4.84 -1.56 -1.89
CA ARG A 175 3.40 -1.74 -2.09
C ARG A 175 3.16 -3.02 -2.88
N TYR A 176 2.61 -4.02 -2.19
CA TYR A 176 2.31 -5.36 -2.73
C TYR A 176 0.89 -5.81 -2.36
N GLY A 177 0.04 -4.85 -1.99
CA GLY A 177 -1.30 -5.07 -1.46
C GLY A 177 -2.20 -5.77 -2.48
N ALA A 178 -2.02 -5.47 -3.77
CA ALA A 178 -2.74 -6.11 -4.88
C ALA A 178 -2.58 -7.64 -4.91
N LEU A 179 -1.46 -8.16 -4.39
CA LEU A 179 -1.17 -9.59 -4.29
C LEU A 179 -1.55 -10.18 -2.92
N GLY A 180 -2.23 -9.40 -2.08
CA GLY A 180 -2.64 -9.78 -0.73
C GLY A 180 -1.56 -9.63 0.33
N THR A 181 -0.42 -8.97 0.03
CA THR A 181 0.67 -8.75 0.99
C THR A 181 0.64 -7.32 1.49
N MET A 182 0.50 -7.12 2.81
CA MET A 182 0.67 -5.79 3.39
C MET A 182 2.14 -5.42 3.40
N ALA A 183 2.47 -4.31 2.75
CA ALA A 183 3.86 -3.91 2.57
C ALA A 183 4.05 -2.47 3.06
N ILE A 184 5.12 -2.24 3.81
CA ILE A 184 5.41 -0.94 4.43
C ILE A 184 6.80 -0.49 4.01
N GLY A 185 6.88 0.73 3.50
CA GLY A 185 8.12 1.42 3.18
C GLY A 185 8.59 2.27 4.34
N GLU A 186 9.78 2.02 4.87
CA GLU A 186 10.29 2.70 6.06
C GLU A 186 11.77 3.08 5.98
N GLY A 187 12.18 3.90 6.94
CA GLY A 187 13.57 4.28 7.14
C GLY A 187 14.46 3.11 7.54
N GLY A 188 15.76 3.22 7.24
CA GLY A 188 16.76 2.21 7.59
C GLY A 188 16.75 1.75 9.06
N PRO A 189 16.54 2.62 10.06
CA PRO A 189 16.47 2.20 11.47
C PRO A 189 15.39 1.16 11.77
N GLU A 190 14.23 1.18 11.11
CA GLU A 190 13.18 0.17 11.33
C GLU A 190 13.58 -1.19 10.75
N LEU A 191 14.31 -1.20 9.64
CA LEU A 191 14.90 -2.44 9.11
C LEU A 191 16.00 -2.96 10.04
N VAL A 192 16.82 -2.08 10.64
CA VAL A 192 17.81 -2.48 11.65
C VAL A 192 17.12 -3.15 12.85
N LYS A 193 16.01 -2.61 13.34
CA LYS A 193 15.22 -3.22 14.42
C LYS A 193 14.80 -4.64 14.08
N GLN A 194 14.23 -4.86 12.88
CA GLN A 194 13.84 -6.21 12.43
C GLN A 194 15.05 -7.15 12.29
N LEU A 195 16.18 -6.67 11.77
CA LEU A 195 17.43 -7.45 11.70
C LEU A 195 17.99 -7.82 13.08
N LEU A 196 17.68 -7.04 14.11
CA LEU A 196 18.00 -7.33 15.51
C LEU A 196 16.85 -8.05 16.25
N SER A 197 15.87 -8.60 15.51
CA SER A 197 14.71 -9.33 16.04
C SER A 197 13.78 -8.51 16.96
N GLN A 198 13.86 -7.19 16.86
CA GLN A 198 12.94 -6.25 17.50
C GLN A 198 11.70 -6.03 16.63
N THR A 199 10.71 -5.33 17.19
CA THR A 199 9.39 -5.14 16.58
C THR A 199 9.24 -3.75 15.97
N TYR A 200 8.35 -3.64 15.00
CA TYR A 200 7.87 -2.36 14.49
C TYR A 200 6.62 -1.99 15.28
N ASP A 201 6.71 -0.90 16.04
CA ASP A 201 5.74 -0.58 17.08
C ASP A 201 4.86 0.58 16.60
N ILE A 202 3.55 0.31 16.44
CA ILE A 202 2.56 1.31 16.01
C ILE A 202 1.26 1.15 16.78
N ALA A 203 0.46 2.22 16.81
CA ALA A 203 -0.96 2.07 17.15
C ALA A 203 -1.70 1.45 15.95
N TYR A 204 -2.77 0.71 16.21
CA TYR A 204 -3.63 0.15 15.18
C TYR A 204 -4.11 1.28 14.26
N PRO A 205 -3.77 1.25 12.95
CA PRO A 205 -4.12 2.31 12.03
C PRO A 205 -5.62 2.26 11.70
N GLU A 206 -6.21 3.42 11.44
CA GLU A 206 -7.54 3.48 10.82
C GLU A 206 -7.50 2.79 9.44
N VAL A 207 -8.60 2.13 9.07
CA VAL A 207 -8.73 1.40 7.80
C VAL A 207 -9.80 2.07 6.94
N ILE A 208 -9.42 2.47 5.73
CA ILE A 208 -10.29 3.13 4.76
C ILE A 208 -10.66 2.13 3.67
N ALA A 209 -11.95 1.89 3.45
CA ALA A 209 -12.41 1.09 2.33
C ALA A 209 -12.24 1.86 1.02
N VAL A 210 -11.51 1.30 0.07
CA VAL A 210 -11.51 1.76 -1.32
C VAL A 210 -12.46 0.86 -2.10
N TYR A 211 -13.71 1.29 -2.22
CA TYR A 211 -14.78 0.52 -2.85
C TYR A 211 -14.80 0.78 -4.35
N LEU A 212 -14.35 -0.21 -5.13
CA LEU A 212 -14.33 -0.15 -6.58
C LEU A 212 -15.63 -0.72 -7.16
N GLU A 213 -16.27 0.02 -8.06
CA GLU A 213 -17.43 -0.42 -8.83
C GLU A 213 -17.30 -0.10 -10.32
N GLY A 214 -18.08 -0.78 -11.15
CA GLY A 214 -18.00 -0.64 -12.61
C GLY A 214 -16.75 -1.29 -13.20
N GLU A 215 -16.35 -0.81 -14.37
CA GLU A 215 -15.15 -1.26 -15.10
C GLU A 215 -14.49 -0.08 -15.81
N PRO A 216 -13.15 -0.07 -15.95
CA PRO A 216 -12.47 1.00 -16.68
C PRO A 216 -12.90 1.05 -18.14
N VAL A 217 -13.14 2.25 -18.67
CA VAL A 217 -13.45 2.44 -20.09
C VAL A 217 -12.18 2.33 -20.95
N ALA A 218 -12.35 2.08 -22.26
CA ALA A 218 -11.22 1.98 -23.18
C ALA A 218 -10.35 3.25 -23.16
N GLY A 219 -9.03 3.07 -23.06
CA GLY A 219 -8.06 4.16 -22.95
C GLY A 219 -7.74 4.60 -21.52
N VAL A 220 -8.48 4.11 -20.52
CA VAL A 220 -8.19 4.34 -19.10
C VAL A 220 -7.31 3.22 -18.55
N GLY A 221 -6.15 3.59 -18.05
CA GLY A 221 -5.19 2.72 -17.39
C GLY A 221 -5.23 2.80 -15.87
N PRO A 222 -4.42 1.99 -15.18
CA PRO A 222 -4.36 2.00 -13.71
C PRO A 222 -3.83 3.32 -13.15
N GLN A 223 -2.95 3.99 -13.89
CA GLN A 223 -2.43 5.31 -13.52
C GLN A 223 -3.55 6.34 -13.41
N ASP A 224 -4.54 6.30 -14.30
CA ASP A 224 -5.64 7.27 -14.29
C ASP A 224 -6.52 7.11 -13.05
N VAL A 225 -6.81 5.86 -12.67
CA VAL A 225 -7.55 5.53 -11.45
C VAL A 225 -6.77 5.99 -10.22
N ALA A 226 -5.45 5.72 -10.18
CA ALA A 226 -4.60 6.14 -9.09
C ALA A 226 -4.53 7.66 -8.95
N LEU A 227 -4.31 8.39 -10.05
CA LEU A 227 -4.27 9.85 -10.06
C LEU A 227 -5.60 10.46 -9.61
N ALA A 228 -6.72 9.90 -10.06
CA ALA A 228 -8.03 10.33 -9.57
C ALA A 228 -8.17 10.18 -8.04
N ILE A 229 -7.73 9.05 -7.49
CA ILE A 229 -7.74 8.82 -6.03
C ILE A 229 -6.83 9.83 -5.33
N ILE A 230 -5.58 9.97 -5.77
CA ILE A 230 -4.60 10.90 -5.19
C ILE A 230 -5.13 12.33 -5.19
N GLY A 231 -5.63 12.81 -6.35
CA GLY A 231 -6.20 14.15 -6.49
C GLY A 231 -7.36 14.41 -5.53
N LYS A 232 -8.16 13.39 -5.25
CA LYS A 232 -9.30 13.48 -4.31
C LYS A 232 -8.88 13.53 -2.84
N VAL A 233 -7.89 12.71 -2.44
CA VAL A 233 -7.64 12.41 -1.01
C VAL A 233 -6.41 13.12 -0.42
N PHE A 234 -5.49 13.57 -1.26
CA PHE A 234 -4.20 14.09 -0.79
C PHE A 234 -4.33 15.40 -0.01
N SER A 235 -5.07 16.38 -0.56
CA SER A 235 -5.15 17.74 0.00
C SER A 235 -5.81 17.80 1.38
N SER A 236 -6.79 16.92 1.62
CA SER A 236 -7.45 16.77 2.92
C SER A 236 -6.70 15.86 3.88
N GLY A 237 -5.65 15.16 3.42
CA GLY A 237 -4.93 14.16 4.21
C GLY A 237 -5.82 12.97 4.62
N TYR A 238 -6.86 12.66 3.84
CA TYR A 238 -7.92 11.72 4.22
C TYR A 238 -7.39 10.32 4.61
N VAL A 239 -6.34 9.85 3.93
CA VAL A 239 -5.73 8.52 4.16
C VAL A 239 -4.36 8.59 4.83
N LYS A 240 -3.93 9.75 5.32
CA LYS A 240 -2.59 9.93 5.90
C LYS A 240 -2.35 9.00 7.08
N ASN A 241 -1.32 8.15 7.00
CA ASN A 241 -0.99 7.11 8.00
C ASN A 241 -2.11 6.09 8.25
N LYS A 242 -3.07 5.95 7.32
CA LYS A 242 -4.15 4.96 7.37
C LYS A 242 -3.87 3.81 6.41
N VAL A 243 -4.56 2.69 6.58
CA VAL A 243 -4.50 1.57 5.63
C VAL A 243 -5.61 1.70 4.60
N MET A 244 -5.26 1.53 3.32
CA MET A 244 -6.23 1.50 2.22
C MET A 244 -6.58 0.05 1.88
N GLU A 245 -7.82 -0.36 2.12
CA GLU A 245 -8.30 -1.71 1.83
C GLU A 245 -9.23 -1.71 0.61
N PHE A 246 -8.77 -2.31 -0.49
CA PHE A 246 -9.49 -2.33 -1.77
C PHE A 246 -10.50 -3.47 -1.84
N VAL A 247 -11.76 -3.10 -2.02
CA VAL A 247 -12.93 -3.98 -1.95
C VAL A 247 -13.95 -3.60 -3.04
N GLY A 248 -15.09 -4.27 -3.06
CA GLY A 248 -16.19 -3.99 -3.98
C GLY A 248 -16.21 -4.89 -5.23
N PRO A 249 -17.31 -4.81 -6.00
CA PRO A 249 -17.55 -5.67 -7.14
C PRO A 249 -16.66 -5.37 -8.35
N GLY A 250 -16.10 -4.17 -8.46
CA GLY A 250 -15.24 -3.75 -9.56
C GLY A 250 -13.86 -4.42 -9.56
N VAL A 251 -13.37 -4.90 -8.40
CA VAL A 251 -12.06 -5.57 -8.29
C VAL A 251 -11.94 -6.75 -9.26
N LYS A 252 -13.01 -7.56 -9.40
CA LYS A 252 -13.02 -8.75 -10.26
C LYS A 252 -12.85 -8.42 -11.75
N ASN A 253 -13.13 -7.18 -12.15
CA ASN A 253 -13.05 -6.72 -13.54
C ASN A 253 -11.62 -6.27 -13.91
N LEU A 254 -10.68 -6.29 -12.95
CA LEU A 254 -9.31 -5.81 -13.13
C LEU A 254 -8.33 -6.99 -13.21
N SER A 255 -7.39 -6.92 -14.16
CA SER A 255 -6.24 -7.83 -14.22
C SER A 255 -5.29 -7.60 -13.04
N ALA A 256 -4.40 -8.56 -12.77
CA ALA A 256 -3.39 -8.42 -11.72
C ALA A 256 -2.51 -7.17 -11.93
N GLU A 257 -2.03 -6.95 -13.15
CA GLU A 257 -1.21 -5.78 -13.50
C GLU A 257 -1.95 -4.45 -13.32
N PHE A 258 -3.25 -4.39 -13.61
CA PHE A 258 -4.04 -3.19 -13.40
C PHE A 258 -4.17 -2.88 -11.90
N ARG A 259 -4.39 -3.90 -11.06
CA ARG A 259 -4.44 -3.74 -9.61
C ARG A 259 -3.08 -3.30 -9.06
N ILE A 260 -1.99 -3.92 -9.52
CA ILE A 260 -0.61 -3.55 -9.14
C ILE A 260 -0.32 -2.09 -9.52
N GLY A 261 -0.71 -1.65 -10.71
CA GLY A 261 -0.50 -0.27 -11.16
C GLY A 261 -1.22 0.75 -10.27
N ILE A 262 -2.43 0.44 -9.78
CA ILE A 262 -3.12 1.29 -8.80
C ILE A 262 -2.41 1.25 -7.44
N ASP A 263 -2.08 0.05 -6.97
CA ASP A 263 -1.52 -0.20 -5.64
C ASP A 263 -0.17 0.50 -5.41
N VAL A 264 0.71 0.50 -6.41
CA VAL A 264 2.02 1.17 -6.35
C VAL A 264 1.87 2.66 -6.06
N MET A 265 0.87 3.30 -6.68
CA MET A 265 0.61 4.74 -6.56
C MET A 265 -0.13 5.13 -5.28
N THR A 266 -0.47 4.16 -4.41
CA THR A 266 -1.10 4.47 -3.12
C THR A 266 -0.14 5.23 -2.20
N THR A 267 1.18 5.10 -2.39
CA THR A 267 2.14 5.81 -1.54
C THR A 267 2.05 7.34 -1.68
N GLU A 268 1.67 7.83 -2.86
CA GLU A 268 1.48 9.26 -3.16
C GLU A 268 0.29 9.86 -2.39
N THR A 269 -0.60 9.02 -1.86
CA THR A 269 -1.72 9.46 -1.01
C THR A 269 -1.32 9.69 0.45
N THR A 270 -0.09 9.32 0.84
CA THR A 270 0.43 9.29 2.23
C THR A 270 -0.18 8.20 3.13
N CYS A 271 -0.80 7.18 2.54
CA CYS A 271 -1.22 6.00 3.29
C CYS A 271 -0.03 5.25 3.92
N LEU A 272 -0.29 4.54 5.02
CA LEU A 272 0.70 3.68 5.68
C LEU A 272 1.00 2.45 4.80
N SER A 273 -0.06 1.79 4.35
CA SER A 273 -0.01 0.57 3.55
C SER A 273 -1.34 0.37 2.83
N SER A 274 -1.37 -0.62 1.93
CA SER A 274 -2.54 -1.03 1.19
C SER A 274 -2.68 -2.55 1.19
N VAL A 275 -3.91 -3.03 1.06
CA VAL A 275 -4.23 -4.45 0.85
C VAL A 275 -5.50 -4.59 0.03
N TRP A 276 -5.59 -5.66 -0.75
CA TRP A 276 -6.73 -5.92 -1.62
C TRP A 276 -7.38 -7.24 -1.25
N LYS A 277 -8.69 -7.37 -1.50
CA LYS A 277 -9.29 -8.69 -1.62
C LYS A 277 -8.60 -9.46 -2.76
N THR A 278 -8.34 -10.74 -2.55
CA THR A 278 -7.75 -11.61 -3.58
C THR A 278 -8.80 -12.55 -4.14
N ASP A 279 -8.61 -12.97 -5.38
CA ASP A 279 -9.52 -13.80 -6.16
C ASP A 279 -8.70 -14.68 -7.12
N GLU A 280 -9.37 -15.36 -8.05
CA GLU A 280 -8.73 -16.29 -8.99
C GLU A 280 -7.69 -15.59 -9.89
N THR A 281 -7.91 -14.33 -10.29
CA THR A 281 -6.93 -13.56 -11.06
C THR A 281 -5.59 -13.44 -10.33
N ILE A 282 -5.61 -13.27 -9.00
CA ILE A 282 -4.39 -13.23 -8.19
C ILE A 282 -3.80 -14.62 -8.04
N ARG A 283 -4.62 -15.67 -7.94
CA ARG A 283 -4.14 -17.06 -7.93
C ARG A 283 -3.39 -17.40 -9.22
N GLU A 284 -3.94 -17.00 -10.37
CA GLU A 284 -3.29 -17.16 -11.68
C GLU A 284 -1.94 -16.44 -11.74
N PHE A 285 -1.85 -15.22 -11.19
CA PHE A 285 -0.57 -14.51 -11.07
C PHE A 285 0.46 -15.35 -10.29
N TYR A 286 0.09 -15.88 -9.12
CA TYR A 286 0.98 -16.75 -8.34
C TYR A 286 1.37 -18.02 -9.11
N ALA A 287 0.43 -18.65 -9.83
CA ALA A 287 0.69 -19.86 -10.61
C ALA A 287 1.67 -19.63 -11.77
N VAL A 288 1.56 -18.51 -12.49
CA VAL A 288 2.50 -18.13 -13.57
C VAL A 288 3.94 -17.97 -13.04
N HIS A 289 4.09 -17.57 -11.78
CA HIS A 289 5.38 -17.42 -11.11
C HIS A 289 5.81 -18.69 -10.35
N GLU A 290 5.14 -19.83 -10.55
CA GLU A 290 5.43 -21.11 -9.88
C GLU A 290 5.28 -21.06 -8.35
N ARG A 291 4.34 -20.23 -7.87
CA ARG A 291 4.15 -19.89 -6.46
C ARG A 291 2.70 -20.00 -5.99
N GLU A 292 1.91 -20.90 -6.56
CA GLU A 292 0.51 -21.09 -6.18
C GLU A 292 0.34 -21.40 -4.67
N GLN A 293 1.33 -22.03 -4.03
CA GLN A 293 1.36 -22.27 -2.58
C GLN A 293 1.38 -21.00 -1.73
N ASP A 294 1.80 -19.87 -2.29
CA ASP A 294 1.87 -18.57 -1.62
C ASP A 294 0.55 -17.78 -1.74
N TYR A 295 -0.42 -18.32 -2.50
CA TYR A 295 -1.75 -17.75 -2.65
C TYR A 295 -2.70 -18.18 -1.51
N ARG A 296 -3.59 -17.25 -1.14
CA ARG A 296 -4.74 -17.47 -0.27
C ARG A 296 -5.85 -16.51 -0.68
N GLU A 297 -7.09 -16.99 -0.66
CA GLU A 297 -8.26 -16.10 -0.79
C GLU A 297 -8.36 -15.22 0.46
N LEU A 298 -8.28 -13.90 0.27
CA LEU A 298 -8.47 -12.86 1.26
C LEU A 298 -9.73 -12.10 0.91
N LYS A 299 -10.69 -12.09 1.82
CA LYS A 299 -11.92 -11.31 1.70
C LYS A 299 -12.32 -10.78 3.06
N PRO A 300 -12.96 -9.60 3.11
CA PRO A 300 -13.59 -9.14 4.33
C PRO A 300 -14.62 -10.17 4.82
N ALA A 301 -14.89 -10.15 6.12
CA ALA A 301 -15.99 -10.91 6.70
C ALA A 301 -17.35 -10.45 6.13
N GLU A 302 -18.41 -11.20 6.46
CA GLU A 302 -19.78 -10.88 6.04
C GLU A 302 -20.18 -9.45 6.41
N LEU A 303 -19.74 -8.99 7.58
CA LEU A 303 -19.87 -7.60 8.03
C LEU A 303 -18.49 -7.10 8.46
N ALA A 304 -17.95 -6.14 7.72
CA ALA A 304 -16.70 -5.45 8.04
C ALA A 304 -16.94 -3.97 8.27
N TYR A 305 -16.24 -3.35 9.22
CA TYR A 305 -16.33 -1.91 9.49
C TYR A 305 -15.04 -1.22 9.09
N TYR A 306 -15.19 -0.08 8.42
CA TYR A 306 -14.11 0.79 7.97
C TYR A 306 -14.31 2.20 8.56
N ASP A 307 -13.22 2.87 8.89
CA ASP A 307 -13.23 4.22 9.47
C ASP A 307 -13.57 5.30 8.45
N GLY A 308 -13.59 4.95 7.15
CA GLY A 308 -14.06 5.81 6.07
C GLY A 308 -14.18 5.04 4.76
N LEU A 309 -14.67 5.73 3.73
CA LEU A 309 -14.91 5.18 2.40
C LEU A 309 -14.36 6.12 1.32
N ILE A 310 -13.67 5.53 0.36
CA ILE A 310 -13.38 6.10 -0.97
C ILE A 310 -14.15 5.26 -1.98
N ARG A 311 -15.27 5.76 -2.48
CA ARG A 311 -16.05 5.10 -3.51
C ARG A 311 -15.54 5.53 -4.89
N VAL A 312 -15.16 4.56 -5.71
CA VAL A 312 -14.57 4.79 -7.04
C VAL A 312 -15.44 4.12 -8.10
N ASN A 313 -16.09 4.93 -8.93
CA ASN A 313 -16.78 4.44 -10.12
C ASN A 313 -15.79 4.38 -11.29
N LEU A 314 -15.27 3.18 -11.58
CA LEU A 314 -14.28 2.93 -12.63
C LEU A 314 -14.77 3.35 -14.01
N SER A 315 -16.09 3.29 -14.26
CA SER A 315 -16.71 3.62 -15.55
C SER A 315 -16.76 5.12 -15.82
N GLU A 316 -16.57 5.94 -14.78
CA GLU A 316 -16.53 7.41 -14.87
C GLU A 316 -15.10 7.96 -14.85
N ILE A 317 -14.10 7.11 -14.61
CA ILE A 317 -12.71 7.54 -14.70
C ILE A 317 -12.39 7.87 -16.16
N LYS A 318 -11.69 8.98 -16.37
CA LYS A 318 -11.19 9.42 -17.67
C LYS A 318 -9.67 9.39 -17.67
N PRO A 319 -9.00 9.49 -18.84
CA PRO A 319 -7.56 9.66 -18.90
C PRO A 319 -7.10 10.90 -18.10
N MET A 320 -6.14 10.71 -17.20
CA MET A 320 -5.64 11.71 -16.26
C MET A 320 -4.17 12.02 -16.51
N ILE A 321 -3.74 13.20 -16.07
CA ILE A 321 -2.33 13.59 -16.04
C ILE A 321 -2.04 14.34 -14.73
N ALA A 322 -0.88 14.06 -14.13
CA ALA A 322 -0.36 14.87 -13.02
C ALA A 322 0.59 15.93 -13.57
N MET A 323 0.27 17.19 -13.33
CA MET A 323 1.13 18.32 -13.68
C MET A 323 2.15 18.58 -12.56
N PRO A 324 3.31 19.18 -12.86
CA PRO A 324 4.30 19.53 -11.83
C PRO A 324 3.71 20.44 -10.72
N PHE A 325 4.26 20.47 -9.50
CA PHE A 325 5.43 19.74 -8.99
C PHE A 325 5.06 18.67 -7.96
N HIS A 326 3.80 18.20 -7.97
CA HIS A 326 3.33 17.20 -7.02
C HIS A 326 2.35 16.24 -7.71
N PRO A 327 2.43 14.92 -7.46
CA PRO A 327 1.56 13.91 -8.11
C PRO A 327 0.06 14.12 -7.84
N SER A 328 -0.30 14.90 -6.81
CA SER A 328 -1.69 15.27 -6.53
C SER A 328 -2.22 16.43 -7.37
N ASN A 329 -1.39 17.09 -8.19
CA ASN A 329 -1.83 18.15 -9.09
C ASN A 329 -2.39 17.53 -10.38
N THR A 330 -3.53 16.86 -10.25
CA THR A 330 -4.09 15.99 -11.28
C THR A 330 -5.20 16.67 -12.08
N TYR A 331 -5.22 16.43 -13.38
CA TYR A 331 -6.23 16.95 -14.32
C TYR A 331 -6.73 15.82 -15.21
N GLU A 332 -7.96 15.94 -15.71
CA GLU A 332 -8.37 15.18 -16.88
C GLU A 332 -7.57 15.67 -18.09
N ILE A 333 -7.05 14.77 -18.93
CA ILE A 333 -6.27 15.17 -20.13
C ILE A 333 -7.12 16.07 -21.04
N GLU A 334 -8.42 15.80 -21.12
CA GLU A 334 -9.36 16.63 -21.89
C GLU A 334 -9.41 18.09 -21.39
N GLU A 335 -9.33 18.30 -20.08
CA GLU A 335 -9.30 19.64 -19.48
C GLU A 335 -8.01 20.38 -19.83
N VAL A 336 -6.87 19.69 -19.75
CA VAL A 336 -5.57 20.25 -20.16
C VAL A 336 -5.58 20.66 -21.63
N VAL A 337 -6.20 19.86 -22.50
CA VAL A 337 -6.32 20.18 -23.94
C VAL A 337 -7.27 21.35 -24.19
N ARG A 338 -8.34 21.51 -23.40
CA ARG A 338 -9.30 22.62 -23.54
C ARG A 338 -8.76 23.93 -22.98
N HIS A 339 -7.98 23.89 -21.90
CA HIS A 339 -7.48 25.07 -21.18
C HIS A 339 -5.95 25.07 -21.00
N PRO A 340 -5.16 24.86 -22.07
CA PRO A 340 -3.72 24.64 -21.93
C PRO A 340 -2.98 25.86 -21.41
N GLN A 341 -3.36 27.07 -21.84
CA GLN A 341 -2.69 28.30 -21.41
C GLN A 341 -2.86 28.57 -19.92
N GLU A 342 -4.07 28.36 -19.40
CA GLU A 342 -4.39 28.58 -17.98
C GLU A 342 -3.64 27.58 -17.09
N ILE A 343 -3.73 26.28 -17.41
CA ILE A 343 -3.11 25.22 -16.62
C ILE A 343 -1.58 25.31 -16.68
N LEU A 344 -0.99 25.61 -17.84
CA LEU A 344 0.46 25.80 -17.94
C LEU A 344 0.91 27.05 -17.18
N HIS A 345 0.15 28.14 -17.23
CA HIS A 345 0.44 29.33 -16.43
C HIS A 345 0.41 29.04 -14.93
N GLU A 346 -0.55 28.25 -14.44
CA GLU A 346 -0.56 27.82 -13.04
C GLU A 346 0.68 27.00 -12.67
N VAL A 347 1.15 26.14 -13.57
CA VAL A 347 2.39 25.38 -13.37
C VAL A 347 3.59 26.32 -13.27
N GLU A 348 3.68 27.36 -14.09
CA GLU A 348 4.73 28.37 -14.02
C GLU A 348 4.70 29.15 -12.70
N GLU A 349 3.52 29.56 -12.24
CA GLU A 349 3.37 30.26 -10.95
C GLU A 349 3.82 29.35 -9.79
N ARG A 350 3.47 28.05 -9.81
CA ARG A 350 3.99 27.08 -8.83
C ARG A 350 5.50 26.86 -8.96
N ALA A 351 6.04 26.94 -10.18
CA ALA A 351 7.47 26.82 -10.45
C ALA A 351 8.23 28.00 -9.84
N LYS A 352 7.71 29.23 -9.95
CA LYS A 352 8.27 30.44 -9.32
C LYS A 352 8.36 30.31 -7.80
N VAL A 353 7.35 29.71 -7.16
CA VAL A 353 7.40 29.43 -5.71
C VAL A 353 8.54 28.47 -5.36
N SER A 354 8.75 27.44 -6.17
CA SER A 354 9.71 26.36 -5.87
C SER A 354 11.15 26.69 -6.30
N LEU A 355 11.31 27.42 -7.41
CA LEU A 355 12.59 27.64 -8.09
C LEU A 355 13.01 29.11 -8.14
N GLY A 356 12.11 30.05 -7.78
CA GLY A 356 12.34 31.50 -7.91
C GLY A 356 12.45 31.93 -9.37
N GLU A 357 13.23 32.99 -9.62
CA GLU A 357 13.53 33.53 -10.96
C GLU A 357 14.71 32.81 -11.64
N LYS A 358 15.08 31.60 -11.20
CA LYS A 358 16.24 30.86 -11.75
C LYS A 358 15.99 30.26 -13.13
N VAL A 359 14.74 30.25 -13.58
CA VAL A 359 14.31 29.70 -14.86
C VAL A 359 13.42 30.73 -15.53
N ASP A 360 13.73 31.11 -16.77
CA ASP A 360 12.84 31.90 -17.60
C ASP A 360 11.73 30.99 -18.13
N TYR A 361 10.49 31.26 -17.73
CA TYR A 361 9.29 30.62 -18.26
C TYR A 361 8.71 31.50 -19.38
N SER A 362 8.18 30.90 -20.45
CA SER A 362 7.84 31.59 -21.70
C SER A 362 6.39 31.44 -22.11
#